data_AF-A0A4V2QYE5-F1
#
_entry.id   AF-A0A4V2QYE5-F1
#
_cell.length_a   1.000
_cell.length_b   1.000
_cell.length_c   1.000
_cell.angle_alpha   90.00
_cell.angle_beta   90.00
_cell.angle_gamma   90.00
#
_symmetry.space_group_name_H-M   'P 1'
#
loop_
_entity.id
_entity.type
_entity.pdbx_description
1 polymer ?
#
loop_
_entity_poly.entity_id
_entity_poly.type
_entity_poly.pdbx_seq_one_letter_code
_entity_poly.pdbx_strand_id
1 'polypeptide(L)'
;MKRTFFVRAVWDAEAGVFVSESDIEGLHIEADDLDAFQAITADTAIELIVNNHMSLPELATTPLKDLIPAIVWQAPVLPVAA
;
A
#
# COMPACT_ATOMS: atom_id res chain seq x y z
N MET A 1 12.53 12.32 -3.72
CA MET A 1 11.17 11.76 -3.80
C MET A 1 11.20 10.29 -3.46
N LYS A 2 10.28 9.83 -2.61
CA LYS A 2 10.15 8.42 -2.25
C LYS A 2 9.59 7.64 -3.45
N ARG A 3 10.22 6.51 -3.79
CA ARG A 3 9.85 5.66 -4.95
C ARG A 3 9.54 4.23 -4.55
N THR A 4 9.84 3.88 -3.31
CA THR A 4 9.56 2.58 -2.74
C THR A 4 8.61 2.80 -1.58
N PHE A 5 7.48 2.11 -1.62
CA PHE A 5 6.42 2.13 -0.63
C PHE A 5 6.28 0.73 -0.06
N PHE A 6 5.90 0.62 1.21
CA PHE A 6 5.56 -0.66 1.79
C PHE A 6 4.06 -0.74 2.07
N VAL A 7 3.56 -1.96 2.05
CA VAL A 7 2.23 -2.30 2.52
C VAL A 7 2.31 -3.62 3.28
N ARG A 8 1.61 -3.67 4.41
CA ARG A 8 1.54 -4.82 5.30
C ARG A 8 0.10 -5.00 5.76
N ALA A 9 -0.37 -6.24 5.69
CA ALA A 9 -1.63 -6.60 6.32
C ALA A 9 -1.40 -6.88 7.81
N VAL A 10 -2.17 -6.23 8.67
CA VAL A 10 -2.17 -6.44 10.11
C VAL A 10 -3.53 -7.00 10.50
N TRP A 11 -3.56 -8.14 11.18
CA TRP A 11 -4.84 -8.71 11.63
C TRP A 11 -5.40 -7.92 12.82
N ASP A 12 -6.60 -7.39 12.66
CA ASP A 12 -7.39 -6.79 13.74
C ASP A 12 -8.31 -7.87 14.33
N ALA A 13 -8.01 -8.29 15.57
CA ALA A 13 -8.77 -9.34 16.25
C ALA A 13 -10.13 -8.86 16.76
N GLU A 14 -10.33 -7.56 16.98
CA GLU A 14 -11.60 -7.00 17.44
C GLU A 14 -12.60 -6.90 16.28
N ALA A 15 -12.11 -6.47 15.11
CA ALA A 15 -12.91 -6.36 13.90
C ALA A 15 -13.00 -7.67 13.11
N GLY A 16 -12.05 -8.59 13.28
CA GLY A 16 -12.00 -9.87 12.57
C GLY A 16 -11.62 -9.73 11.09
N VAL A 17 -10.80 -8.73 10.76
CA VAL A 17 -10.36 -8.39 9.39
C VAL A 17 -8.88 -8.02 9.37
N PHE A 18 -8.26 -8.08 8.18
CA PHE A 18 -6.95 -7.49 7.93
C PHE A 18 -7.10 -5.99 7.64
N VAL A 19 -6.35 -5.18 8.38
CA VAL A 19 -6.22 -3.74 8.17
C VAL A 19 -4.86 -3.41 7.54
N SER A 20 -4.82 -2.37 6.69
CA SER A 20 -3.58 -1.95 6.06
C SER A 20 -2.71 -1.10 6.99
N GLU A 21 -1.46 -1.53 7.17
CA GLU A 21 -0.38 -0.68 7.63
C GLU A 21 0.54 -0.37 6.43
N SER A 22 0.66 0.91 6.08
CA SER A 22 1.44 1.32 4.92
C SER A 22 2.01 2.72 5.08
N ASP A 23 2.91 3.07 4.18
CA ASP A 23 3.43 4.42 4.05
C ASP A 23 2.94 5.12 2.76
N ILE A 24 1.78 4.66 2.27
CA ILE A 24 1.02 5.19 1.13
C ILE A 24 -0.15 6.01 1.68
N GLU A 25 -0.05 7.34 1.58
CA GLU A 25 -1.12 8.25 1.96
C GLU A 25 -2.45 7.92 1.26
N GLY A 26 -3.51 7.82 2.07
CA GLY A 26 -4.86 7.50 1.61
C GLY A 26 -5.15 6.00 1.44
N LEU A 27 -4.16 5.11 1.61
CA LEU A 27 -4.38 3.68 1.53
C LEU A 27 -4.91 3.14 2.86
N HIS A 28 -6.22 2.89 2.89
CA HIS A 28 -6.92 2.23 3.99
C HIS A 28 -7.69 1.04 3.42
N ILE A 29 -7.25 -0.16 3.78
CA ILE A 29 -7.85 -1.42 3.36
C ILE A 29 -8.35 -2.15 4.61
N GLU A 30 -9.57 -2.68 4.51
CA GLU A 30 -10.13 -3.67 5.41
C GLU A 30 -10.54 -4.87 4.54
N ALA A 31 -10.09 -6.08 4.88
CA ALA A 31 -10.36 -7.27 4.09
C ALA A 31 -10.45 -8.53 4.95
N ASP A 32 -11.35 -9.45 4.59
CA ASP A 32 -11.57 -10.69 5.32
C ASP A 32 -10.37 -11.66 5.24
N ASP A 33 -9.60 -11.60 4.14
CA ASP A 33 -8.45 -12.44 3.89
C ASP A 33 -7.33 -11.71 3.13
N LEU A 34 -6.16 -12.38 3.04
CA LEU A 34 -4.97 -11.83 2.40
C LEU A 34 -5.06 -11.73 0.87
N ASP A 35 -5.93 -12.53 0.24
CA ASP A 35 -6.08 -12.51 -1.21
C ASP A 35 -6.93 -11.28 -1.61
N ALA A 36 -8.02 -11.03 -0.89
CA ALA A 36 -8.83 -9.82 -1.01
C ALA A 36 -8.00 -8.57 -0.70
N PHE A 37 -7.19 -8.60 0.36
CA PHE A 37 -6.29 -7.49 0.70
C PHE A 37 -5.31 -7.19 -0.44
N GLN A 38 -4.67 -8.21 -1.01
CA GLN A 38 -3.72 -8.06 -2.11
C GLN A 38 -4.39 -7.53 -3.38
N ALA A 39 -5.60 -7.99 -3.70
CA ALA A 39 -6.36 -7.51 -4.84
C ALA A 39 -6.65 -6.00 -4.70
N ILE A 40 -7.16 -5.56 -3.55
CA ILE A 40 -7.44 -4.13 -3.28
C ILE A 40 -6.15 -3.31 -3.35
N THR A 41 -5.05 -3.83 -2.80
CA THR A 41 -3.73 -3.18 -2.87
C THR A 41 -3.29 -2.98 -4.32
N ALA A 42 -3.38 -4.02 -5.16
CA ALA A 42 -2.96 -3.96 -6.55
C ALA A 42 -3.78 -2.94 -7.37
N ASP A 43 -5.07 -2.83 -7.07
CA ASP A 43 -5.98 -1.94 -7.78
C ASP A 43 -5.84 -0.46 -7.37
N THR A 44 -5.57 -0.19 -6.10
CA THR A 44 -5.68 1.18 -5.54
C THR A 44 -4.35 1.85 -5.20
N ALA A 45 -3.31 1.08 -4.85
CA ALA A 45 -2.09 1.65 -4.29
C ALA A 45 -1.35 2.55 -5.27
N ILE A 46 -1.27 2.17 -6.55
CA ILE A 46 -0.57 2.97 -7.57
C ILE A 46 -1.27 4.31 -7.78
N GLU A 47 -2.60 4.30 -7.87
CA GLU A 47 -3.39 5.52 -8.05
C GLU A 47 -3.17 6.49 -6.88
N LEU A 48 -3.23 5.99 -5.65
CA LEU A 48 -3.00 6.79 -4.44
C LEU A 48 -1.57 7.35 -4.37
N ILE A 49 -0.57 6.56 -4.77
CA ILE A 49 0.82 7.03 -4.87
C ILE A 49 0.92 8.19 -5.86
N VAL A 50 0.35 8.03 -7.06
CA VAL A 50 0.40 9.05 -8.11
C VAL A 50 -0.29 10.34 -7.65
N ASN A 51 -1.46 10.22 -7.03
CA ASN A 51 -2.28 11.38 -6.64
C ASN A 51 -1.74 12.12 -5.42
N ASN A 52 -1.15 11.41 -4.45
CA ASN A 52 -0.81 12.01 -3.15
C ASN A 52 0.69 12.25 -2.98
N HIS A 53 1.55 11.50 -3.67
CA HIS A 53 3.01 11.57 -3.47
C HIS A 53 3.77 12.22 -4.63
N MET A 54 3.11 12.45 -5.77
CA MET A 54 3.77 12.98 -6.98
C MET A 54 3.19 14.34 -7.37
N SER A 55 4.04 15.35 -7.52
CA SER A 55 3.59 16.64 -8.06
C SER A 55 3.60 16.65 -9.60
N LEU A 56 2.74 17.47 -10.22
CA LEU A 56 2.70 17.63 -11.68
C LEU A 56 4.05 18.07 -12.31
N PRO A 57 4.81 19.00 -11.71
CA PRO A 57 6.14 19.35 -12.23
C PRO A 57 7.13 18.18 -12.18
N GLU A 58 7.06 17.34 -11.16
CA GLU A 58 7.89 16.15 -11.04
C GLU A 58 7.52 15.10 -12.09
N LEU A 59 6.23 14.86 -12.31
CA LEU A 59 5.72 13.97 -13.36
C LEU A 59 6.20 14.40 -14.76
N ALA A 60 6.20 15.70 -15.04
CA ALA A 60 6.58 16.24 -16.35
C ALA A 60 8.08 16.13 -16.66
N THR A 61 8.94 16.08 -15.64
CA THR A 61 10.40 16.17 -15.79
C THR A 61 11.13 14.87 -15.48
N THR A 62 10.47 13.91 -14.84
CA THR A 62 11.08 12.62 -14.46
C THR A 62 10.98 11.62 -15.62
N PRO A 63 12.07 10.94 -16.01
CA PRO A 63 12.03 9.86 -17.00
C PRO A 63 11.08 8.73 -16.56
N LEU A 64 10.38 8.10 -17.52
CA LEU A 64 9.39 7.05 -17.23
C LEU A 64 9.94 5.92 -16.34
N LYS A 65 11.16 5.46 -16.59
CA LYS A 65 11.82 4.42 -15.79
C LYS A 65 11.96 4.77 -14.29
N ASP A 66 11.99 6.06 -13.98
CA ASP A 66 12.16 6.60 -12.63
C ASP A 66 10.80 7.04 -12.02
N LEU A 67 9.72 6.97 -12.81
CA LEU A 67 8.35 7.25 -12.37
C LEU A 67 7.64 6.03 -11.79
N ILE A 68 8.06 4.81 -12.15
CA ILE A 68 7.42 3.57 -11.72
C ILE A 68 7.63 3.38 -10.22
N PRO A 69 6.57 3.44 -9.37
CA PRO A 69 6.72 3.17 -7.95
C PRO A 69 6.90 1.67 -7.73
N ALA A 70 7.76 1.34 -6.76
CA ALA A 70 7.87 -0.02 -6.25
C ALA A 70 7.01 -0.15 -5.00
N ILE A 71 6.11 -1.13 -4.98
CA ILE A 71 5.33 -1.48 -3.79
C ILE A 71 5.93 -2.77 -3.23
N VAL A 72 6.41 -2.70 -1.99
CA VAL A 72 7.00 -3.83 -1.27
C VAL A 72 5.95 -4.41 -0.35
N TRP A 73 5.51 -5.62 -0.68
CA TRP A 73 4.70 -6.43 0.21
C TRP A 73 5.53 -6.94 1.38
N GLN A 74 5.07 -6.68 2.61
CA GLN A 74 5.66 -7.27 3.81
C GLN A 74 4.79 -8.42 4.31
N ALA A 75 5.44 -9.40 4.93
CA ALA A 75 4.73 -10.51 5.58
C ALA A 75 3.68 -9.96 6.57
N PRO A 76 2.47 -10.55 6.62
CA PRO A 76 1.42 -10.08 7.49
C PRO A 76 1.80 -10.23 8.96
N VAL A 77 1.32 -9.29 9.79
CA VAL A 77 1.44 -9.41 11.25
C VAL A 77 0.21 -10.12 11.76
N LEU A 78 0.41 -11.38 12.18
CA LEU A 78 -0.59 -12.14 12.91
C LEU A 78 -0.42 -11.90 14.41
N PRO A 79 -1.50 -11.89 15.21
CA PRO A 79 -1.38 -11.85 16.65
C PRO A 79 -0.53 -13.04 17.12
N VAL A 80 0.49 -12.76 17.91
CA VAL A 80 1.24 -13.81 18.60
C VAL A 80 0.27 -14.45 19.58
N ALA A 81 0.02 -15.75 19.42
CA ALA A 81 -0.77 -16.51 20.40
C ALA A 81 -0.10 -16.37 21.78
N ALA A 82 -0.82 -15.77 22.72
CA ALA A 82 -0.40 -15.59 24.12
C ALA A 82 -0.48 -16.89 24.90
#